data_AF-A0A916I4V2-F1
#
_entry.id   AF-A0A916I4V2-F1
#
_cell.length_a   1.000
_cell.length_b   1.000
_cell.length_c   1.000
_cell.angle_alpha   90.00
_cell.angle_beta   90.00
_cell.angle_gamma   90.00
#
_symmetry.space_group_name_H-M   'P 1'
#
loop_
_entity.id
_entity.type
_entity.pdbx_description
1 polymer ?
#
loop_
_entity_poly.entity_id
_entity_poly.type
_entity_poly.pdbx_seq_one_letter_code
_entity_poly.pdbx_strand_id
1 'polypeptide(L)'
;MIHVDQQHAFSDVALLERAAQMTLEHVHAERSRSADLTIVLTDDAQLHELNRDYLGVDAPTDVLSFPADEEDPETGIRYLGDILISIPRAKKQ
;
A
#
# COMPACT_ATOMS: atom_id res chain seq x y z
N MET A 1 -6.95 8.60 5.31
CA MET A 1 -7.00 8.97 3.90
C MET A 1 -6.26 7.90 3.10
N ILE A 2 -6.81 7.47 1.96
CA ILE A 2 -6.08 6.56 1.06
C ILE A 2 -5.40 7.41 -0.01
N HIS A 3 -4.09 7.23 -0.18
CA HIS A 3 -3.32 7.86 -1.25
C HIS A 3 -2.89 6.79 -2.24
N VAL A 4 -3.08 7.04 -3.54
CA VAL A 4 -2.61 6.14 -4.59
C VAL A 4 -1.57 6.85 -5.44
N ASP A 5 -0.32 6.42 -5.34
CA ASP A 5 0.78 6.86 -6.20
C ASP A 5 0.88 5.94 -7.43
N GLN A 6 0.74 6.50 -8.62
CA GLN A 6 0.77 5.75 -9.88
C GLN A 6 2.08 5.96 -10.62
N GLN A 7 3.06 5.10 -10.34
CA GLN A 7 4.29 5.00 -11.12
C GLN A 7 4.09 4.10 -12.35
N HIS A 8 3.11 3.19 -12.27
CA HIS A 8 2.63 2.37 -13.36
C HIS A 8 1.12 2.55 -13.60
N ALA A 9 0.71 2.51 -14.87
CA ALA A 9 -0.66 2.79 -15.27
C ALA A 9 -1.66 1.73 -14.74
N PHE A 10 -2.70 2.20 -14.05
CA PHE A 10 -3.84 1.42 -13.60
C PHE A 10 -5.14 2.20 -13.81
N SER A 11 -6.13 1.56 -14.43
CA SER A 11 -7.32 2.26 -14.95
C SER A 11 -8.37 2.61 -13.90
N ASP A 12 -8.39 1.91 -12.76
CA ASP A 12 -9.48 2.03 -11.77
C ASP A 12 -8.97 2.36 -10.37
N VAL A 13 -8.39 3.54 -10.21
CA VAL A 13 -7.89 4.03 -8.90
C VAL A 13 -9.00 4.06 -7.86
N ALA A 14 -10.21 4.45 -8.26
CA ALA A 14 -11.35 4.54 -7.36
C ALA A 14 -11.71 3.16 -6.75
N LEU A 15 -11.56 2.08 -7.52
CA LEU A 15 -11.72 0.73 -6.99
C LEU A 15 -10.67 0.40 -5.92
N LEU A 16 -9.41 0.80 -6.12
CA LEU A 16 -8.34 0.57 -5.13
C LEU A 16 -8.59 1.35 -3.84
N GLU A 17 -8.92 2.63 -3.94
CA GLU A 17 -9.26 3.46 -2.79
C GLU A 17 -10.44 2.88 -2.01
N ARG A 18 -11.50 2.48 -2.71
CA ARG A 18 -12.68 1.88 -2.10
C ARG A 18 -12.37 0.53 -1.46
N ALA A 19 -11.57 -0.32 -2.11
CA ALA A 19 -11.17 -1.61 -1.56
C ALA A 19 -10.38 -1.42 -0.27
N ALA A 20 -9.37 -0.54 -0.28
CA ALA A 20 -8.56 -0.22 0.89
C ALA A 20 -9.42 0.34 2.03
N GLN A 21 -10.32 1.29 1.73
CA GLN A 21 -11.23 1.87 2.70
C GLN A 21 -12.14 0.82 3.35
N MET A 22 -12.77 -0.06 2.54
CA MET A 22 -13.61 -1.15 3.07
C MET A 22 -12.82 -2.15 3.91
N THR A 23 -11.56 -2.45 3.53
CA THR A 23 -10.69 -3.33 4.32
C THR A 23 -10.36 -2.70 5.66
N LEU A 24 -10.02 -1.41 5.70
CA LEU A 24 -9.74 -0.71 6.96
C LEU A 24 -10.98 -0.66 7.86
N GLU A 25 -12.15 -0.38 7.31
CA GLU A 25 -13.42 -0.39 8.05
C GLU A 25 -13.72 -1.78 8.63
N HIS A 26 -13.43 -2.85 7.89
CA HIS A 26 -13.65 -4.22 8.35
C HIS A 26 -12.69 -4.64 9.46
N VAL A 27 -11.39 -4.33 9.31
CA VAL A 27 -10.35 -4.73 10.27
C VAL A 27 -10.37 -3.87 11.53
N HIS A 28 -10.81 -2.62 11.44
CA HIS A 28 -10.85 -1.65 12.54
C HIS A 28 -12.27 -1.25 12.94
N ALA A 29 -13.20 -2.21 12.99
CA ALA A 29 -14.61 -2.02 13.34
C ALA A 29 -14.86 -1.24 14.67
N GLU A 30 -13.86 -1.13 15.56
CA GLU A 30 -13.98 -0.46 16.86
C GLU A 30 -13.18 0.85 17.01
N ARG A 31 -12.37 1.25 16.02
CA ARG A 31 -11.59 2.50 16.10
C ARG A 31 -12.02 3.45 14.99
N SER A 32 -12.92 4.37 15.34
CA SER A 32 -13.35 5.52 14.53
C SER A 32 -12.24 6.55 14.24
N ARG A 33 -10.97 6.14 14.21
CA ARG A 33 -9.84 7.02 13.93
C ARG A 33 -9.55 6.99 12.44
N SER A 34 -9.54 8.17 11.84
CA SER A 34 -9.00 8.37 10.49
C SER A 34 -7.55 7.86 10.47
N ALA A 35 -7.25 6.97 9.52
CA ALA A 35 -5.92 6.44 9.30
C ALA A 35 -5.50 6.70 7.86
N ASP A 36 -4.22 7.01 7.66
CA ASP A 36 -3.61 7.26 6.36
C ASP A 36 -2.85 6.03 5.88
N LEU A 37 -3.00 5.74 4.60
CA LEU A 37 -2.38 4.61 3.92
C LEU A 37 -2.00 5.03 2.50
N THR A 38 -0.79 4.70 2.08
CA THR A 38 -0.35 4.92 0.70
C THR A 38 -0.25 3.59 -0.03
N ILE A 39 -0.77 3.56 -1.26
CA ILE A 39 -0.63 2.46 -2.20
C ILE A 39 0.19 2.97 -3.37
N VAL A 40 1.33 2.32 -3.63
CA VAL A 40 2.20 2.65 -4.76
C VAL A 40 2.04 1.57 -5.83
N LEU A 41 1.64 1.97 -7.02
CA LEU A 41 1.50 1.09 -8.18
C LEU A 41 2.76 1.20 -9.02
N THR A 42 3.52 0.11 -9.12
CA THR A 42 4.84 0.10 -9.74
C THR A 42 5.08 -1.21 -10.51
N ASP A 43 6.35 -1.57 -10.75
CA ASP A 43 6.78 -2.72 -11.53
C ASP A 43 7.60 -3.77 -10.75
N ASP A 44 7.91 -4.88 -11.42
CA ASP A 44 8.68 -6.01 -10.87
C ASP A 44 10.12 -5.62 -10.50
N ALA A 45 10.73 -4.68 -11.23
CA ALA A 45 12.12 -4.33 -11.02
C ALA A 45 12.28 -3.60 -9.68
N GLN A 46 11.40 -2.62 -9.42
CA GLN A 46 11.41 -1.90 -8.14
C GLN A 46 11.05 -2.82 -6.97
N LEU A 47 10.02 -3.67 -7.09
CA LEU A 47 9.67 -4.60 -6.01
C LEU A 47 10.77 -5.63 -5.76
N HIS A 48 11.45 -6.14 -6.79
CA HIS A 48 12.56 -7.09 -6.60
C HIS A 48 13.71 -6.42 -5.84
N GLU A 49 14.12 -5.22 -6.24
CA GLU A 49 15.15 -4.46 -5.52
C GLU A 49 14.78 -4.27 -4.05
N LEU A 50 13.55 -3.82 -3.77
CA LEU A 50 13.08 -3.63 -2.40
C LEU A 50 12.95 -4.93 -1.61
N ASN A 51 12.52 -6.03 -2.23
CA ASN A 51 12.40 -7.33 -1.58
C ASN A 51 13.78 -7.86 -1.15
N ARG A 52 14.78 -7.66 -2.00
CA ARG A 52 16.17 -7.99 -1.69
C ARG A 52 16.71 -7.11 -0.58
N ASP A 53 16.52 -5.79 -0.68
CA ASP A 53 17.18 -4.83 0.20
C ASP A 53 16.55 -4.77 1.60
N TYR A 54 15.22 -4.95 1.71
CA TYR A 54 14.51 -4.86 2.99
C TYR A 54 14.16 -6.22 3.61
N LEU A 55 13.88 -7.24 2.79
CA LEU A 55 13.50 -8.57 3.27
C LEU A 55 14.59 -9.64 3.05
N GLY A 56 15.69 -9.30 2.37
CA GLY A 56 16.76 -10.25 2.06
C GLY A 56 16.36 -11.31 1.03
N VAL A 57 15.22 -11.13 0.35
CA VAL A 57 14.68 -12.10 -0.61
C VAL A 57 14.97 -11.62 -2.03
N ASP A 58 15.96 -12.23 -2.67
CA ASP A 58 16.36 -11.95 -4.06
C ASP A 58 15.40 -12.63 -5.06
N ALA A 59 14.12 -12.28 -4.99
CA ALA A 59 13.09 -12.78 -5.89
C ALA A 59 12.00 -11.74 -6.12
N PRO A 60 11.33 -11.75 -7.29
CA PRO A 60 10.20 -10.86 -7.54
C PRO A 60 8.97 -11.29 -6.72
N THR A 61 8.24 -10.30 -6.20
CA THR A 61 6.94 -10.46 -5.52
C THR A 61 5.90 -9.56 -6.17
N ASP A 62 4.63 -9.86 -5.97
CA ASP A 62 3.48 -9.06 -6.42
C ASP A 62 3.20 -7.87 -5.50
N VAL A 63 3.46 -8.01 -4.19
CA VAL A 63 3.22 -6.98 -3.18
C VAL A 63 4.31 -6.95 -2.09
N LEU A 64 4.58 -5.75 -1.57
CA LEU A 64 5.37 -5.50 -0.36
C LEU A 64 4.64 -4.48 0.54
N SER A 65 4.76 -4.64 1.86
CA SER A 65 4.19 -3.73 2.85
C SER A 65 5.28 -3.16 3.76
N PHE A 66 5.29 -1.83 3.93
CA PHE A 66 6.22 -1.09 4.78
C PHE A 66 5.44 -0.38 5.89
N PRO A 67 5.39 -0.93 7.11
CA PRO A 67 4.65 -0.32 8.21
C PRO A 67 5.38 0.89 8.79
N ALA A 68 4.66 1.97 9.08
CA ALA A 68 5.18 3.16 9.77
C ALA A 68 4.62 3.30 11.21
N ASP A 69 3.30 3.09 11.39
CA ASP A 69 2.56 3.29 12.66
C ASP A 69 2.86 4.63 13.35
N GLU A 70 2.98 5.69 12.55
CA GLU A 70 3.24 7.05 13.01
C GLU A 70 1.92 7.79 13.25
N GLU A 71 1.87 8.66 14.25
CA GLU A 71 0.68 9.48 14.54
C GLU A 71 1.04 10.95 14.37
N ASP A 72 0.30 11.64 13.50
CA ASP A 72 0.45 13.08 13.30
C ASP A 72 0.03 13.81 14.60
N PRO A 73 0.93 14.56 15.25
CA PRO A 73 0.65 15.21 16.52
C PRO A 73 -0.34 16.38 16.40
N GLU A 74 -0.54 16.95 15.21
CA GLU A 74 -1.47 18.05 14.97
C GLU A 74 -2.87 17.55 14.63
N THR A 75 -2.96 16.52 13.78
CA THR A 75 -4.25 16.01 13.28
C THR A 75 -4.77 14.78 14.05
N GLY A 76 -3.89 14.07 14.77
CA GLY A 76 -4.19 12.80 15.43
C GLY A 76 -4.46 11.64 14.45
N ILE A 77 -4.19 11.85 13.15
CA ILE A 77 -4.34 10.84 12.11
C ILE A 77 -3.13 9.90 12.18
N ARG A 78 -3.42 8.61 12.08
CA ARG A 78 -2.38 7.58 12.12
C ARG A 78 -1.98 7.16 10.71
N TYR A 79 -0.71 7.28 10.36
CA TYR A 79 -0.17 6.75 9.13
C TYR A 79 0.27 5.29 9.30
N LEU A 80 -0.40 4.39 8.59
CA LEU A 80 -0.17 2.95 8.64
C LEU A 80 1.09 2.55 7.87
N GLY A 81 1.47 3.32 6.84
CA GLY A 81 2.62 3.09 5.99
C GLY A 81 2.26 2.89 4.52
N ASP A 82 3.09 2.13 3.81
CA ASP A 82 3.03 1.97 2.35
C ASP A 82 2.76 0.51 1.95
N ILE A 83 1.96 0.35 0.90
CA ILE A 83 1.76 -0.92 0.18
C ILE A 83 2.20 -0.71 -1.26
N LEU A 84 3.23 -1.45 -1.70
CA LEU A 84 3.72 -1.39 -3.07
C LEU A 84 3.23 -2.61 -3.82
N ILE A 85 2.66 -2.40 -5.01
CA ILE A 85 2.08 -3.45 -5.85
C ILE A 85 2.72 -3.40 -7.23
N SER A 86 3.27 -4.54 -7.68
CA SER A 86 3.68 -4.69 -9.07
C SER A 86 2.46 -4.96 -9.95
N ILE A 87 2.09 -3.98 -10.77
CA ILE A 87 0.99 -4.12 -11.73
C ILE A 87 1.26 -5.23 -12.77
N PRO A 88 2.45 -5.31 -13.40
CA PRO A 88 2.72 -6.36 -14.38
C PRO A 88 2.62 -7.78 -13.82
N ARG A 89 2.95 -8.00 -12.54
CA ARG A 89 2.93 -9.32 -11.91
C ARG A 89 1.60 -9.68 -11.29
N ALA A 90 0.91 -8.74 -10.64
CA ALA A 90 -0.46 -8.95 -10.18
C ALA A 90 -1.40 -9.35 -11.33
N LYS A 91 -1.20 -8.81 -12.54
CA LYS A 91 -1.95 -9.19 -13.75
C LYS A 91 -1.72 -10.62 -14.24
N LYS A 92 -0.66 -11.31 -13.80
CA LYS A 92 -0.30 -12.67 -14.24
C LYS A 92 -0.79 -13.77 -13.30
N GLN A 93 -1.40 -13.42 -12.18
CA GLN A 93 -1.94 -14.35 -11.18
C GLN A 93 -3.30 -14.91 -11.58
#